data_AF-A0A8H7XRP6-F1
#
_entry.id   AF-A0A8H7XRP6-F1
#
_cell.length_a   1.000
_cell.length_b   1.000
_cell.length_c   1.000
_cell.angle_alpha   90.00
_cell.angle_beta   90.00
_cell.angle_gamma   90.00
#
_symmetry.space_group_name_H-M   'P 1'
#
loop_
_entity.id
_entity.type
_entity.pdbx_description
1 polymer ?
#
loop_
_entity_poly.entity_id
_entity_poly.type
_entity_poly.pdbx_seq_one_letter_code
_entity_poly.pdbx_strand_id
1 'polypeptide(L)'
;MSNTQQTPTYGYPIASPYVPVVAESSAQAQAQQSAQSTAGAAAAPAASASTSAQTPAAQSRQAAEEARKDRTLADFMLMLDEYEPLIPNEVTDYYLQRVGFECEDVRLKRLLSLAAQKFVSDIAADAYQHARIRTNASGGRARVNQPLTGPGSAKDKTRTTLTMDDLSAALAEYGINSRKPEYYI
;
A
#
# COMPACT_ATOMS: atom_id res chain seq x y z
N MET A 1 10.70 56.18 33.83
CA MET A 1 11.12 55.18 32.83
C MET A 1 10.82 53.81 33.43
N SER A 2 9.59 53.35 33.21
CA SER A 2 9.04 52.15 33.84
C SER A 2 9.12 51.00 32.84
N ASN A 3 9.87 49.95 33.16
CA ASN A 3 10.06 48.79 32.28
C ASN A 3 9.28 47.60 32.86
N THR A 4 8.11 47.34 32.31
CA THR A 4 7.22 46.22 32.65
C THR A 4 7.75 44.93 32.03
N GLN A 5 8.09 43.95 32.87
CA GLN A 5 8.39 42.59 32.43
C GLN A 5 7.10 41.91 31.92
N GLN A 6 7.14 41.40 30.69
CA GLN A 6 6.10 40.57 30.09
C GLN A 6 6.70 39.18 29.83
N THR A 7 6.23 38.16 30.54
CA THR A 7 6.55 36.75 30.26
C THR A 7 5.45 36.16 29.37
N PRO A 8 5.76 35.50 28.24
CA PRO A 8 4.75 34.78 27.47
C PRO A 8 4.55 33.37 28.03
N THR A 9 3.34 33.10 28.51
CA THR A 9 2.87 31.77 28.89
C THR A 9 2.33 31.06 27.65
N TYR A 10 2.95 29.97 27.20
CA TYR A 10 2.36 29.10 26.18
C TYR A 10 1.56 27.98 26.86
N GLY A 11 0.23 28.12 26.84
CA GLY A 11 -0.70 27.09 27.26
C GLY A 11 -0.94 26.08 26.14
N TYR A 12 -0.66 24.81 26.41
CA TYR A 12 -1.05 23.69 25.53
C TYR A 12 -2.50 23.29 25.85
N PRO A 13 -3.41 23.21 24.87
CA PRO A 13 -4.71 22.60 25.10
C PRO A 13 -4.56 21.08 25.20
N ILE A 14 -5.41 20.54 26.06
CA ILE A 14 -5.35 19.23 26.71
C ILE A 14 -6.13 18.22 25.87
N ALA A 15 -5.54 17.02 25.73
CA ALA A 15 -6.13 15.70 25.46
C ALA A 15 -7.51 15.62 24.79
N SER A 16 -7.54 15.11 23.55
CA SER A 16 -8.73 14.45 22.98
C SER A 16 -8.56 12.92 23.14
N PRO A 17 -9.54 12.18 23.69
CA PRO A 17 -9.41 10.75 23.94
C PRO A 17 -9.56 9.93 22.65
N TYR A 18 -8.56 9.08 22.38
CA TYR A 18 -8.59 8.04 21.36
C TYR A 18 -9.55 6.91 21.78
N VAL A 19 -10.52 6.59 20.91
CA VAL A 19 -11.49 5.50 21.11
C VAL A 19 -11.07 4.33 20.22
N PRO A 20 -10.84 3.11 20.76
CA PRO A 20 -10.49 1.95 19.94
C PRO A 20 -11.74 1.31 19.34
N VAL A 21 -11.74 1.05 18.03
CA VAL A 21 -12.73 0.20 17.36
C VAL A 21 -12.36 -1.26 17.62
N VAL A 22 -13.14 -1.92 18.47
CA VAL A 22 -13.07 -3.37 18.71
C VAL A 22 -13.75 -4.13 17.58
N ALA A 23 -13.07 -5.15 17.07
CA ALA A 23 -13.61 -6.11 16.14
C ALA A 23 -14.44 -7.14 16.92
N GLU A 24 -15.74 -7.23 16.64
CA GLU A 24 -16.62 -8.22 17.24
C GLU A 24 -17.00 -9.33 16.25
N SER A 25 -16.70 -10.52 16.75
CA SER A 25 -16.90 -11.85 16.21
C SER A 25 -18.39 -12.22 16.13
N SER A 26 -18.69 -13.01 15.10
CA SER A 26 -19.96 -13.68 14.82
C SER A 26 -20.50 -14.54 15.97
N ALA A 27 -21.74 -14.29 16.40
CA ALA A 27 -22.56 -15.24 17.14
C ALA A 27 -24.07 -15.13 16.79
N GLN A 28 -24.56 -16.19 16.16
CA GLN A 28 -25.86 -16.87 16.30
C GLN A 28 -27.10 -16.08 16.79
N ALA A 29 -28.17 -16.14 15.99
CA ALA A 29 -29.55 -16.10 16.45
C ALA A 29 -30.35 -17.24 15.80
N GLN A 30 -30.92 -18.09 16.66
CA GLN A 30 -31.83 -19.20 16.37
C GLN A 30 -33.25 -18.78 16.76
N ALA A 31 -34.23 -19.11 15.91
CA ALA A 31 -35.62 -19.52 16.21
C ALA A 31 -36.51 -19.16 15.00
N GLN A 32 -37.56 -19.86 14.56
CA GLN A 32 -38.17 -21.16 14.84
C GLN A 32 -39.49 -21.16 14.05
N GLN A 33 -39.75 -22.07 13.08
CA GLN A 33 -41.12 -22.54 12.84
C GLN A 33 -41.22 -23.81 11.96
N SER A 34 -41.56 -24.91 12.63
CA SER A 34 -42.46 -26.03 12.28
C SER A 34 -42.54 -26.60 10.84
N ALA A 35 -42.22 -27.90 10.78
CA ALA A 35 -42.76 -28.88 9.84
C ALA A 35 -44.27 -29.12 10.06
N GLN A 36 -45.03 -29.45 9.01
CA GLN A 36 -45.55 -30.81 8.77
C GLN A 36 -46.39 -30.93 7.49
N SER A 37 -46.21 -32.10 6.87
CA SER A 37 -46.70 -32.74 5.64
C SER A 37 -48.21 -32.83 5.36
N THR A 38 -48.58 -33.03 4.08
CA THR A 38 -49.30 -34.24 3.59
C THR A 38 -49.38 -34.31 2.05
N ALA A 39 -49.45 -35.54 1.55
CA ALA A 39 -49.24 -35.99 0.17
C ALA A 39 -50.48 -35.89 -0.75
N GLY A 40 -50.26 -35.94 -2.07
CA GLY A 40 -51.34 -36.21 -3.03
C GLY A 40 -50.99 -36.09 -4.52
N ALA A 41 -50.60 -37.23 -5.11
CA ALA A 41 -50.95 -37.74 -6.45
C ALA A 41 -50.48 -37.08 -7.78
N ALA A 42 -49.83 -37.95 -8.57
CA ALA A 42 -50.00 -38.22 -10.02
C ALA A 42 -49.54 -37.19 -11.08
N ALA A 43 -48.48 -37.56 -11.83
CA ALA A 43 -48.55 -37.88 -13.27
C ALA A 43 -47.14 -37.94 -13.88
N ALA A 44 -46.87 -38.97 -14.68
CA ALA A 44 -45.79 -39.04 -15.66
C ALA A 44 -46.44 -39.21 -17.05
N PRO A 45 -45.72 -39.24 -18.19
CA PRO A 45 -44.39 -38.70 -18.52
C PRO A 45 -44.44 -37.80 -19.79
N ALA A 46 -43.37 -37.06 -20.13
CA ALA A 46 -42.90 -36.90 -21.53
C ALA A 46 -41.78 -35.85 -21.68
N ALA A 47 -40.88 -36.19 -22.60
CA ALA A 47 -40.05 -35.31 -23.43
C ALA A 47 -38.86 -34.59 -22.76
N SER A 48 -37.71 -35.22 -22.96
CA SER A 48 -36.38 -34.62 -23.02
C SER A 48 -36.38 -33.30 -23.79
N ALA A 49 -35.97 -32.23 -23.11
CA ALA A 49 -35.36 -31.07 -23.74
C ALA A 49 -34.21 -30.63 -22.84
N SER A 50 -33.03 -31.18 -23.10
CA SER A 50 -31.76 -30.66 -22.61
C SER A 50 -31.55 -29.26 -23.20
N THR A 51 -32.16 -28.25 -22.59
CA THR A 51 -31.78 -26.86 -22.81
C THR A 51 -30.59 -26.60 -21.92
N SER A 52 -29.39 -26.77 -22.47
CA SER A 52 -28.18 -26.16 -21.94
C SER A 52 -28.36 -24.64 -22.03
N ALA A 53 -29.00 -24.06 -21.02
CA ALA A 53 -28.97 -22.63 -20.77
C ALA A 53 -27.53 -22.27 -20.37
N GLN A 54 -26.72 -22.02 -21.39
CA GLN A 54 -25.43 -21.37 -21.29
C GLN A 54 -25.62 -20.07 -20.50
N THR A 55 -24.84 -19.92 -19.44
CA THR A 55 -24.73 -18.70 -18.64
C THR A 55 -23.85 -17.69 -19.41
N PRO A 56 -24.37 -16.56 -19.93
CA PRO A 56 -23.54 -15.52 -20.54
C PRO A 56 -23.11 -14.44 -19.52
N ALA A 57 -23.55 -14.55 -18.26
CA ALA A 57 -23.44 -13.49 -17.26
C ALA A 57 -22.02 -13.27 -16.71
N ALA A 58 -21.10 -14.21 -16.88
CA ALA A 58 -19.72 -14.07 -16.41
C ALA A 58 -18.87 -13.17 -17.33
N GLN A 59 -19.06 -13.28 -18.65
CA GLN A 59 -18.33 -12.49 -19.65
C GLN A 59 -18.76 -11.01 -19.64
N SER A 60 -20.04 -10.72 -19.39
CA SER A 60 -20.54 -9.34 -19.32
C SER A 60 -20.09 -8.58 -18.07
N ARG A 61 -19.86 -9.27 -16.93
CA ARG A 61 -19.33 -8.64 -15.72
C ARG A 61 -17.86 -8.24 -15.88
N GLN A 62 -17.04 -9.11 -16.46
CA GLN A 62 -15.62 -8.82 -16.73
C GLN A 62 -15.46 -7.65 -17.71
N ALA A 63 -16.22 -7.64 -18.81
CA ALA A 63 -16.21 -6.53 -19.77
C ALA A 63 -16.68 -5.20 -19.14
N ALA A 64 -17.66 -5.24 -18.24
CA ALA A 64 -18.12 -4.05 -17.52
C ALA A 64 -17.06 -3.52 -16.52
N GLU A 65 -16.23 -4.38 -15.94
CA GLU A 65 -15.13 -3.99 -15.07
C GLU A 65 -13.96 -3.39 -15.85
N GLU A 66 -13.61 -3.95 -17.01
CA GLU A 66 -12.59 -3.40 -17.92
C GLU A 66 -13.01 -2.03 -18.43
N ALA A 67 -14.25 -1.86 -18.89
CA ALA A 67 -14.77 -0.56 -19.33
C ALA A 67 -14.75 0.49 -18.20
N ARG A 68 -14.94 0.07 -16.93
CA ARG A 68 -14.79 0.96 -15.78
C ARG A 68 -13.34 1.35 -15.56
N LYS A 69 -12.39 0.40 -15.68
CA LYS A 69 -10.94 0.66 -15.58
C LYS A 69 -10.47 1.60 -16.68
N ASP A 70 -10.92 1.39 -17.92
CA ASP A 70 -10.58 2.25 -19.05
C ASP A 70 -11.10 3.67 -18.86
N ARG A 71 -12.33 3.82 -18.35
CA ARG A 71 -12.86 5.15 -17.98
C ARG A 71 -12.01 5.81 -16.90
N THR A 72 -11.64 5.07 -15.86
CA THR A 72 -10.76 5.62 -14.81
C THR A 72 -9.36 5.96 -15.30
N LEU A 73 -8.82 5.21 -16.28
CA LEU A 73 -7.53 5.50 -16.87
C LEU A 73 -7.59 6.75 -17.75
N ALA A 74 -8.64 6.90 -18.55
CA ALA A 74 -8.85 8.11 -19.35
C ALA A 74 -8.98 9.34 -18.45
N ASP A 75 -9.75 9.24 -17.36
CA ASP A 75 -9.87 10.31 -16.36
C ASP A 75 -8.50 10.61 -15.71
N PHE A 76 -7.71 9.57 -15.41
CA PHE A 76 -6.35 9.74 -14.88
C PHE A 76 -5.40 10.41 -15.87
N MET A 77 -5.46 10.05 -17.16
CA MET A 77 -4.67 10.69 -18.22
C MET A 77 -4.98 12.18 -18.34
N LEU A 78 -6.25 12.58 -18.18
CA LEU A 78 -6.63 13.99 -18.14
C LEU A 78 -6.05 14.71 -16.91
N MET A 79 -5.98 14.05 -15.75
CA MET A 79 -5.33 14.63 -14.56
C MET A 79 -3.83 14.87 -14.76
N LEU A 80 -3.16 14.12 -15.65
CA LEU A 80 -1.74 14.28 -15.92
C LEU A 80 -1.41 15.52 -16.74
N ASP A 81 -2.38 16.18 -17.37
CA ASP A 81 -2.14 17.44 -18.11
C ASP A 81 -1.75 18.59 -17.18
N GLU A 82 -2.19 18.55 -15.92
CA GLU A 82 -1.96 19.60 -14.92
C GLU A 82 -0.92 19.20 -13.87
N TYR A 83 -0.46 17.94 -13.85
CA TYR A 83 0.48 17.44 -12.86
C TYR A 83 1.93 17.53 -13.32
N GLU A 84 2.82 18.04 -12.47
CA GLU A 84 4.26 18.06 -12.70
C GLU A 84 4.98 17.04 -11.78
N PRO A 85 5.47 15.91 -12.32
CA PRO A 85 6.15 14.88 -11.54
C PRO A 85 7.50 15.35 -10.97
N LEU A 86 7.95 14.70 -9.89
CA LEU A 86 9.27 14.96 -9.28
C LEU A 86 10.45 14.76 -10.26
N ILE A 87 10.32 13.80 -11.17
CA ILE A 87 11.29 13.54 -12.25
C ILE A 87 10.95 14.50 -13.41
N PRO A 88 11.87 15.39 -13.83
CA PRO A 88 11.66 16.29 -14.95
C PRO A 88 11.51 15.56 -16.30
N ASN A 89 10.80 16.17 -17.23
CA ASN A 89 10.52 15.59 -18.54
C ASN A 89 11.78 15.25 -19.34
N GLU A 90 12.83 16.07 -19.22
CA GLU A 90 14.08 15.90 -19.95
C GLU A 90 14.81 14.62 -19.54
N VAL A 91 14.71 14.25 -18.26
CA VAL A 91 15.28 12.99 -17.76
C VAL A 91 14.53 11.81 -18.35
N THR A 92 13.20 11.89 -18.38
CA THR A 92 12.35 10.86 -18.96
C THR A 92 12.60 10.72 -20.46
N ASP A 93 12.72 11.82 -21.19
CA ASP A 93 13.05 11.84 -22.62
C ASP A 93 14.40 11.19 -22.92
N TYR A 94 15.42 11.47 -22.10
CA TYR A 94 16.72 10.83 -22.25
C TYR A 94 16.64 9.31 -22.13
N TYR A 95 15.92 8.78 -21.14
CA TYR A 95 15.78 7.32 -20.96
C TYR A 95 14.90 6.68 -22.04
N LEU A 96 13.87 7.39 -22.51
CA LEU A 96 13.01 6.98 -23.62
C LEU A 96 13.82 6.84 -24.93
N GLN A 97 14.62 7.84 -25.27
CA GLN A 97 15.52 7.79 -26.43
C GLN A 97 16.56 6.67 -26.30
N ARG A 98 17.08 6.42 -25.09
CA ARG A 98 18.04 5.34 -24.84
C ARG A 98 17.47 3.95 -25.12
N VAL A 99 16.16 3.75 -24.91
CA VAL A 99 15.47 2.49 -25.25
C VAL A 99 14.94 2.47 -26.69
N GLY A 100 15.14 3.55 -27.46
CA GLY A 100 14.68 3.67 -28.84
C GLY A 100 13.18 3.95 -28.98
N PHE A 101 12.54 4.51 -27.93
CA PHE A 101 11.14 4.88 -27.94
C PHE A 101 11.01 6.40 -27.84
N GLU A 102 10.39 7.03 -28.83
CA GLU A 102 10.12 8.47 -28.86
C GLU A 102 8.63 8.69 -28.69
N CYS A 103 8.26 9.62 -27.80
CA CYS A 103 6.87 9.95 -27.51
C CYS A 103 6.72 11.46 -27.45
N GLU A 104 5.76 12.00 -28.21
CA GLU A 104 5.45 13.43 -28.22
C GLU A 104 4.41 13.80 -27.14
N ASP A 105 3.60 12.84 -26.69
CA ASP A 105 2.55 13.09 -25.68
C ASP A 105 3.17 13.29 -24.29
N VAL A 106 3.05 14.51 -23.77
CA VAL A 106 3.54 14.92 -22.45
C VAL A 106 2.88 14.11 -21.33
N ARG A 107 1.62 13.69 -21.49
CA ARG A 107 0.91 12.87 -20.48
C ARG A 107 1.55 11.50 -20.33
N LEU A 108 2.01 10.90 -21.43
CA LEU A 108 2.70 9.61 -21.40
C LEU A 108 4.06 9.73 -20.71
N LYS A 109 4.80 10.81 -20.96
CA LYS A 109 6.05 11.12 -20.25
C LYS A 109 5.81 11.26 -18.74
N ARG A 110 4.75 11.98 -18.36
CA ARG A 110 4.36 12.18 -16.96
C ARG A 110 3.88 10.90 -16.29
N LEU A 111 3.12 10.07 -17.01
CA LEU A 111 2.66 8.75 -16.56
C LEU A 111 3.85 7.86 -16.22
N LEU A 112 4.81 7.76 -17.14
CA LEU A 112 6.00 6.95 -16.96
C LEU A 112 6.83 7.45 -15.75
N SER A 113 6.96 8.77 -15.63
CA SER A 113 7.66 9.42 -14.53
C SER A 113 7.00 9.11 -13.18
N LEU A 114 5.67 9.17 -13.11
CA LEU A 114 4.90 8.81 -11.91
C LEU A 114 4.99 7.32 -11.58
N ALA A 115 4.92 6.45 -12.58
CA ALA A 115 5.07 5.02 -12.39
C ALA A 115 6.45 4.68 -11.81
N ALA A 116 7.52 5.30 -12.34
CA ALA A 116 8.88 5.13 -11.81
C ALA A 116 9.00 5.67 -10.37
N GLN A 117 8.40 6.83 -10.07
CA GLN A 117 8.39 7.39 -8.70
C GLN A 117 7.66 6.47 -7.73
N LYS A 118 6.49 5.96 -8.13
CA LYS A 118 5.74 5.00 -7.33
C LYS A 118 6.57 3.74 -7.09
N PHE A 119 7.18 3.19 -8.13
CA PHE A 119 8.02 2.00 -8.04
C PHE A 119 9.16 2.16 -7.02
N VAL A 120 9.91 3.26 -7.10
CA VAL A 120 10.99 3.55 -6.14
C VAL A 120 10.44 3.80 -4.73
N SER A 121 9.28 4.46 -4.62
CA SER A 121 8.63 4.73 -3.33
C SER A 121 8.17 3.45 -2.64
N ASP A 122 7.63 2.49 -3.40
CA ASP A 122 7.18 1.19 -2.87
C ASP A 122 8.41 0.39 -2.35
N ILE A 123 9.51 0.33 -3.11
CA ILE A 123 10.78 -0.29 -2.64
C ILE A 123 11.32 0.40 -1.38
N ALA A 124 11.30 1.74 -1.35
CA ALA A 124 11.78 2.50 -0.20
C ALA A 124 10.92 2.27 1.05
N ALA A 125 9.60 2.12 0.89
CA ALA A 125 8.68 1.79 1.96
C ALA A 125 8.98 0.41 2.55
N ASP A 126 9.22 -0.60 1.70
CA ASP A 126 9.56 -1.95 2.13
C ASP A 126 10.92 -1.99 2.84
N ALA A 127 11.94 -1.36 2.26
CA ALA A 127 13.26 -1.23 2.88
C ALA A 127 13.19 -0.49 4.23
N TYR A 128 12.32 0.52 4.36
CA TYR A 128 12.10 1.21 5.63
C TYR A 128 11.52 0.28 6.70
N GLN A 129 10.64 -0.65 6.34
CA GLN A 129 10.10 -1.64 7.28
C GLN A 129 11.21 -2.56 7.81
N HIS A 130 12.08 -3.08 6.93
CA HIS A 130 13.25 -3.87 7.33
C HIS A 130 14.19 -3.08 8.25
N ALA A 131 14.51 -1.84 7.87
CA ALA A 131 15.38 -0.97 8.65
C ALA A 131 14.79 -0.69 10.05
N ARG A 132 13.48 -0.42 10.13
CA ARG A 132 12.77 -0.15 11.38
C ARG A 132 12.67 -1.38 12.29
N ILE A 133 12.40 -2.56 11.73
CA ILE A 133 12.36 -3.81 12.51
C ILE A 133 13.74 -4.08 13.10
N ARG A 134 14.81 -3.92 12.32
CA ARG A 134 16.18 -4.13 12.80
C ARG A 134 16.58 -3.14 13.90
N THR A 135 16.33 -1.83 13.72
CA THR A 135 16.68 -0.82 14.73
C THR A 135 15.88 -1.01 16.02
N ASN A 136 14.60 -1.36 15.93
CA ASN A 136 13.74 -1.65 17.08
C ASN A 136 14.14 -2.96 17.78
N ALA A 137 14.50 -4.02 17.03
CA ALA A 137 14.94 -5.29 17.58
C ALA A 137 16.29 -5.16 18.31
N SER A 138 17.21 -4.36 17.79
CA SER A 138 18.50 -4.07 18.43
C SER A 138 18.33 -3.21 19.70
N GLY A 139 17.29 -2.37 19.75
CA GLY A 139 16.91 -1.57 20.91
C GLY A 139 16.23 -2.34 22.06
N GLY A 140 15.86 -3.61 21.88
CA GLY A 140 15.17 -4.43 22.90
C GLY A 140 16.10 -5.26 23.79
N ARG A 141 17.27 -5.67 23.30
CA ARG A 141 18.18 -6.58 24.02
C ARG A 141 19.24 -5.88 24.88
N ALA A 142 19.49 -4.59 24.65
CA ALA A 142 20.44 -3.80 25.46
C ALA A 142 19.88 -3.33 26.82
N ARG A 143 18.69 -3.80 27.22
CA ARG A 143 17.98 -3.35 28.44
C ARG A 143 18.38 -4.11 29.71
N VAL A 144 19.04 -5.27 29.60
CA VAL A 144 19.28 -6.16 30.75
C VAL A 144 20.71 -6.09 31.29
N ASN A 145 21.71 -5.63 30.53
CA ASN A 145 23.10 -5.82 30.96
C ASN A 145 24.12 -4.69 30.63
N GLN A 146 23.67 -3.44 30.43
CA GLN A 146 24.61 -2.31 30.27
C GLN A 146 24.20 -1.10 31.12
N PRO A 147 25.13 -0.49 31.90
CA PRO A 147 24.82 0.67 32.71
C PRO A 147 24.53 1.85 31.80
N LEU A 148 23.38 2.48 32.02
CA LEU A 148 23.03 3.86 31.71
C LEU A 148 23.99 4.60 30.76
N THR A 149 23.84 4.40 29.45
CA THR A 149 24.47 5.28 28.47
C THR A 149 23.75 6.64 28.52
N GLY A 150 24.54 7.70 28.74
CA GLY A 150 24.09 9.03 29.13
C GLY A 150 23.08 9.74 28.20
N PRO A 151 22.65 10.96 28.55
CA PRO A 151 21.47 11.66 28.00
C PRO A 151 21.43 11.94 26.48
N GLY A 152 22.39 11.49 25.68
CA GLY A 152 22.35 11.51 24.20
C GLY A 152 21.88 10.20 23.54
N SER A 153 21.94 9.08 24.26
CA SER A 153 21.72 7.71 23.77
C SER A 153 20.30 7.38 23.28
N ALA A 154 19.31 8.18 23.70
CA ALA A 154 17.92 7.97 23.32
C ALA A 154 17.57 8.56 21.94
N LYS A 155 18.27 9.61 21.52
CA LYS A 155 17.95 10.36 20.29
C LYS A 155 18.45 9.67 19.02
N ASP A 156 19.52 8.89 19.11
CA ASP A 156 20.04 8.12 17.97
C ASP A 156 19.23 6.84 17.70
N LYS A 157 18.56 6.29 18.72
CA LYS A 157 17.74 5.07 18.60
C LYS A 157 16.46 5.26 17.78
N THR A 158 16.02 6.50 17.56
CA THR A 158 14.86 6.81 16.71
C THR A 158 15.25 7.09 15.25
N ARG A 159 16.55 7.18 14.94
CA ARG A 159 17.01 7.47 13.59
C ARG A 159 17.18 6.18 12.79
N THR A 160 16.19 5.87 11.98
CA THR A 160 16.27 4.77 11.02
C THR A 160 17.21 5.17 9.87
N THR A 161 18.20 4.32 9.58
CA THR A 161 19.15 4.50 8.46
C THR A 161 18.93 3.40 7.42
N LEU A 162 18.89 3.76 6.14
CA LEU A 162 18.85 2.80 5.05
C LEU A 162 20.23 2.12 4.90
N THR A 163 20.26 0.79 4.97
CA THR A 163 21.49 0.01 4.82
C THR A 163 21.36 -1.02 3.70
N MET A 164 22.49 -1.61 3.31
CA MET A 164 22.52 -2.65 2.26
C MET A 164 21.71 -3.90 2.63
N ASP A 165 21.66 -4.25 3.92
CA ASP A 165 20.90 -5.43 4.37
C ASP A 165 19.38 -5.23 4.20
N ASP A 166 18.87 -4.02 4.48
CA ASP A 166 17.45 -3.71 4.31
C ASP A 166 17.05 -3.66 2.84
N LEU A 167 17.91 -3.03 2.03
CA LEU A 167 17.67 -2.87 0.61
C LEU A 167 17.76 -4.21 -0.11
N SER A 168 18.73 -5.06 0.23
CA SER A 168 18.86 -6.39 -0.37
C SER A 168 17.70 -7.31 0.00
N ALA A 169 17.19 -7.23 1.23
CA ALA A 169 15.99 -7.94 1.64
C ALA A 169 14.75 -7.48 0.85
N ALA A 170 14.52 -6.16 0.76
CA ALA A 170 13.40 -5.62 0.01
C ALA A 170 13.47 -6.01 -1.48
N LEU A 171 14.65 -5.83 -2.12
CA LEU A 171 14.85 -6.17 -3.53
C LEU A 171 14.68 -7.67 -3.82
N ALA A 172 14.98 -8.55 -2.87
CA ALA A 172 14.77 -9.99 -3.04
C ALA A 172 13.29 -10.36 -3.21
N GLU A 173 12.36 -9.60 -2.62
CA GLU A 173 10.91 -9.79 -2.81
C GLU A 173 10.47 -9.43 -4.23
N TYR A 174 11.17 -8.48 -4.86
CA TYR A 174 10.99 -8.12 -6.27
C TYR A 174 11.79 -9.02 -7.23
N GLY A 175 12.48 -10.06 -6.74
CA GLY A 175 13.27 -10.99 -7.54
C GLY A 175 14.66 -10.46 -7.96
N ILE A 176 15.14 -9.38 -7.34
CA ILE A 176 16.43 -8.75 -7.63
C ILE A 176 17.46 -9.18 -6.59
N ASN A 177 18.51 -9.90 -7.01
CA ASN A 177 19.57 -10.36 -6.12
C ASN A 177 20.72 -9.34 -6.02
N SER A 178 20.70 -8.50 -4.97
CA SER A 178 21.79 -7.57 -4.66
C SER A 178 22.67 -8.13 -3.54
N ARG A 179 23.77 -8.80 -3.90
CA ARG A 179 24.77 -9.32 -2.94
C ARG A 179 26.04 -8.48 -3.00
N LYS A 180 26.29 -7.68 -1.97
CA LYS A 180 27.56 -6.97 -1.79
C LYS A 180 28.40 -7.72 -0.76
N PRO A 181 29.60 -8.21 -1.09
CA PRO A 181 30.50 -8.79 -0.10
C PRO A 181 30.97 -7.70 0.87
N GLU A 182 31.12 -8.05 2.16
CA GLU A 182 31.57 -7.09 3.17
C GLU A 182 33.05 -6.68 2.99
N TYR A 183 33.85 -7.56 2.38
CA TYR A 183 35.25 -7.32 2.06
C TYR A 183 35.64 -8.04 0.77
N TYR A 184 36.65 -7.51 0.08
CA TYR A 184 37.33 -8.17 -1.03
C TYR A 184 38.57 -8.88 -0.47
N ILE A 185 38.72 -10.17 -0.75
CA ILE A 185 39.98 -10.92 -0.54
C ILE A 185 40.84 -10.81 -1.80
#